data_AF-V3ZST6-F1
#
_entry.id   AF-V3ZST6-F1
#
_cell.length_a   1.000
_cell.length_b   1.000
_cell.length_c   1.000
_cell.angle_alpha   90.00
_cell.angle_beta   90.00
_cell.angle_gamma   90.00
#
_symmetry.space_group_name_H-M   'P 1'
#
loop_
_entity.id
_entity.type
_entity.pdbx_description
1 polymer ?
#
loop_
_entity_poly.entity_id
_entity_poly.type
_entity_poly.pdbx_seq_one_letter_code
_entity_poly.pdbx_strand_id
1 'polypeptide(L)' 'FEEHVFLETEIKDFPRKGPIRHFIELVAVGLSRNPHISAKSKRNHINWFREYFKSKSKVLEES' A
#
# COMPACT_ATOMS: atom_id res chain seq x y z
N PHE A 1 -15.91 3.92 -17.40
CA PHE A 1 -15.25 4.94 -16.58
C PHE A 1 -15.17 4.40 -15.16
N GLU A 2 -14.26 3.44 -14.94
CA GLU A 2 -12.92 3.75 -14.43
C GLU A 2 -13.00 4.63 -13.17
N GLU A 3 -13.51 4.06 -12.08
CA GLU A 3 -13.15 4.59 -10.76
C GLU A 3 -11.64 4.41 -10.61
N HIS A 4 -10.88 5.43 -11.03
CA HIS A 4 -9.54 5.65 -10.54
C HIS A 4 -9.65 5.79 -9.03
N VAL A 5 -9.44 4.67 -8.32
CA VAL A 5 -9.45 4.69 -6.86
C VAL A 5 -8.22 5.47 -6.43
N PHE A 6 -8.45 6.65 -5.87
CA PHE A 6 -7.41 7.44 -5.21
C PHE A 6 -6.97 6.69 -3.94
N LEU A 7 -5.92 5.89 -4.06
CA LEU A 7 -5.33 5.13 -2.95
C LEU A 7 -4.34 5.98 -2.13
N GLU A 8 -4.13 7.24 -2.51
CA GLU A 8 -3.23 8.17 -1.82
C GLU A 8 -3.61 8.40 -0.36
N THR A 9 -4.91 8.38 -0.05
CA THR A 9 -5.41 8.44 1.33
C THR A 9 -5.06 7.20 2.15
N GLU A 10 -5.06 6.01 1.54
CA GLU A 10 -4.79 4.74 2.22
C GLU A 10 -3.30 4.56 2.54
N ILE A 11 -2.42 5.23 1.78
CA ILE A 11 -0.97 5.14 1.98
C ILE A 11 -0.40 6.20 2.95
N LYS A 12 -1.26 7.08 3.50
CA LYS A 12 -0.82 8.16 4.42
C LYS A 12 -0.22 7.64 5.72
N ASP A 13 -0.62 6.45 6.15
CA ASP A 13 -0.15 5.83 7.39
C ASP A 13 1.20 5.11 7.25
N PHE A 14 1.75 5.03 6.04
CA PHE A 14 3.10 4.53 5.82
C PHE A 14 4.13 5.64 6.02
N PRO A 15 5.40 5.30 6.34
CA PRO A 15 6.48 6.29 6.42
C PRO A 15 6.52 7.18 5.18
N ARG A 16 6.74 8.48 5.34
CA ARG A 16 6.73 9.45 4.22
C ARG A 16 7.98 9.37 3.33
N LYS A 17 9.02 8.66 3.77
CA LYS A 17 10.32 8.52 3.09
C LYS A 17 10.86 7.11 3.36
N GLY A 18 11.81 6.68 2.53
CA GLY A 18 12.49 5.39 2.65
C GLY A 18 11.91 4.29 1.76
N PRO A 19 12.48 3.07 1.82
CA PRO A 19 12.17 1.98 0.90
C PRO A 19 10.72 1.48 1.03
N ILE A 20 10.17 1.46 2.24
CA ILE A 20 8.76 1.08 2.48
C ILE A 20 7.81 2.03 1.76
N ARG A 21 8.11 3.34 1.76
CA ARG A 21 7.32 4.34 1.06
C ARG A 21 7.32 4.07 -0.44
N HIS A 22 8.51 3.91 -1.01
CA HIS A 22 8.66 3.69 -2.45
C HIS A 22 7.96 2.41 -2.90
N PHE A 23 8.09 1.34 -2.11
CA PHE A 23 7.40 0.08 -2.36
C PHE A 23 5.88 0.25 -2.38
N ILE A 24 5.31 0.92 -1.37
CA ILE A 24 3.86 1.12 -1.27
C ILE A 24 3.32 2.05 -2.36
N GLU A 25 4.08 3.04 -2.80
CA GLU A 25 3.72 3.88 -3.94
C GLU A 25 3.60 3.05 -5.23
N LEU A 26 4.55 2.13 -5.48
CA LEU A 26 4.48 1.21 -6.62
C LEU A 26 3.28 0.26 -6.52
N VAL A 27 2.99 -0.28 -5.33
CA VAL A 27 1.80 -1.11 -5.09
C VAL A 27 0.52 -0.33 -5.37
N ALA A 28 0.41 0.92 -4.89
CA ALA A 28 -0.76 1.76 -5.12
C ALA A 28 -0.97 2.08 -6.60
N VAL A 29 0.12 2.35 -7.35
CA VAL A 29 0.06 2.55 -8.81
C VAL A 29 -0.37 1.26 -9.53
N GLY A 30 0.14 0.10 -9.13
CA GLY A 30 -0.27 -1.19 -9.70
C GLY A 30 -1.75 -1.50 -9.45
N LEU A 31 -2.24 -1.25 -8.23
CA LEU A 31 -3.64 -1.42 -7.87
C LEU A 31 -4.55 -0.42 -8.59
N SER A 32 -4.12 0.83 -8.79
CA SER A 32 -4.95 1.84 -9.47
C SER A 32 -5.20 1.46 -10.93
N ARG A 33 -4.22 0.84 -11.60
CA ARG A 33 -4.28 0.37 -12.99
C ARG A 33 -4.96 -0.99 -13.17
N ASN A 34 -5.34 -1.68 -12.09
CA ASN A 34 -5.96 -3.00 -12.18
C ASN A 34 -7.50 -2.89 -12.28
N PRO A 35 -8.12 -3.24 -13.43
CA PRO A 35 -9.57 -3.22 -13.61
C PRO A 35 -10.27 -4.49 -13.09
N HIS A 36 -9.52 -5.55 -12.77
CA HIS A 36 -10.06 -6.86 -12.39
C HIS A 36 -10.35 -6.99 -10.89
N ILE A 37 -9.98 -6.00 -10.08
CA ILE A 37 -10.16 -6.03 -8.62
C ILE A 37 -11.00 -4.84 -8.15
N SER A 38 -11.89 -5.10 -7.19
CA SER A 38 -12.76 -4.07 -6.62
C SER A 38 -11.98 -3.04 -5.80
N ALA A 39 -12.53 -1.84 -5.64
CA ALA A 39 -11.99 -0.81 -4.75
C ALA A 39 -11.82 -1.29 -3.30
N LYS A 40 -12.72 -2.18 -2.82
CA LYS A 40 -12.63 -2.79 -1.49
C LYS A 40 -11.43 -3.73 -1.40
N SER A 41 -11.21 -4.58 -2.40
CA SER A 41 -10.05 -5.48 -2.46
C SER A 41 -8.73 -4.70 -2.49
N LYS A 42 -8.67 -3.59 -3.24
CA LYS A 42 -7.49 -2.70 -3.28
C LYS A 42 -7.13 -2.17 -1.88
N ARG A 43 -8.13 -1.70 -1.12
CA ARG A 43 -7.95 -1.23 0.26
C ARG A 43 -7.49 -2.36 1.20
N ASN A 44 -8.10 -3.54 1.07
CA ASN A 44 -7.69 -4.71 1.87
C ASN A 44 -6.23 -5.10 1.61
N HIS A 45 -5.77 -5.03 0.37
CA HIS A 45 -4.36 -5.28 0.02
C HIS A 45 -3.41 -4.30 0.72
N ILE A 46 -3.72 -3.00 0.69
CA ILE A 46 -2.90 -1.99 1.37
C ILE A 46 -2.89 -2.23 2.88
N ASN A 47 -4.05 -2.53 3.46
CA ASN A 47 -4.14 -2.80 4.89
C ASN A 47 -3.37 -4.05 5.31
N TRP A 48 -3.32 -5.08 4.45
CA TRP A 48 -2.49 -6.26 4.70
C TRP A 48 -1.00 -5.88 4.80
N PHE A 49 -0.49 -5.04 3.89
CA PHE A 49 0.90 -4.57 3.98
C PHE A 49 1.17 -3.75 5.25
N ARG A 50 0.20 -2.95 5.69
CA ARG A 50 0.31 -2.20 6.96
C ARG A 50 0.57 -3.15 8.12
N GLU A 51 -0.24 -4.21 8.25
CA GLU A 51 -0.09 -5.19 9.33
C GLU A 51 1.18 -6.04 9.17
N TYR A 52 1.57 -6.36 7.94
CA TYR A 52 2.81 -7.07 7.64
C TYR A 52 4.04 -6.29 8.13
N PHE A 53 4.16 -5.00 7.77
CA PHE A 53 5.31 -4.19 8.19
C PHE A 53 5.30 -3.93 9.69
N LYS A 54 4.13 -3.75 10.33
CA LYS A 54 4.04 -3.68 11.79
C LYS A 54 4.54 -4.96 12.47
N SER A 55 4.11 -6.13 11.98
CA SER A 55 4.53 -7.43 12.51
C SER A 55 6.03 -7.67 12.34
N LYS A 56 6.60 -7.18 11.23
CA LYS A 56 8.03 -7.31 10.90
C LYS A 56 8.90 -6.15 11.39
N SER A 57 8.37 -5.23 12.21
CA SER A 57 9.10 -4.07 12.72
C SER A 57 10.46 -4.44 13.33
N LYS A 58 10.54 -5.56 14.05
CA LYS A 58 11.79 -6.04 14.65
C LYS A 58 12.88 -6.40 13.62
N VAL A 59 12.49 -6.97 12.48
CA VAL A 59 13.44 -7.33 11.40
C VAL A 59 13.88 -6.09 10.64
N LEU A 60 12.98 -5.10 10.52
CA LEU A 60 13.26 -3.83 9.84
C LEU A 60 14.17 -2.90 10.65
N GLU A 61 14.25 -3.06 11.97
CA GLU A 61 15.22 -2.33 12.81
C GLU A 61 16.65 -2.88 12.71
N GLU A 62 16.81 -4.13 12.24
CA GLU A 62 18.11 -4.80 12.07
C GLU A 62 18.73 -4.62 10.66
N SER A 63 18.02 -3.93 9.75
CA SER A 63 18.39 -3.74 8.33
C SER A 63 18.77 -2.30 8.01
#